data_AF-A0A0F7SRJ4-F1
#
_entry.id   AF-A0A0F7SRJ4-F1
#
_cell.length_a   1.000
_cell.length_b   1.000
_cell.length_c   1.000
_cell.angle_alpha   90.00
_cell.angle_beta   90.00
_cell.angle_gamma   90.00
#
_symmetry.space_group_name_H-M   'P 1'
#
loop_
_entity.id
_entity.type
_entity.pdbx_description
1 polymer ?
#
loop_
_entity_poly.entity_id
_entity_poly.type
_entity_poly.pdbx_seq_one_letter_code
_entity_poly.pdbx_strand_id
1 'polypeptide(L)'
;MTSQPPSSGVRSRTKAASTRSSEDEKVSSVQDSSSSSPSSANSVVPYPLSFLSQPQRIALALILFVVVSGTVYSAVYSTATSPTASASQLLGEQGGTTLPRSETPVVNSYFAKKSNIFNRVFAKQAWLWTTLVYIVHLTLSPPPALTSSTRTHTKRSSVVKYITATLFWIILTLWAIGPSLFERTMIWSGGECGVVIPYSACQTGAIDCSAFDKAVGIGKGALVKIPGGFCHGGSSHRFTWDDLVFYLTSATTTSGAAAADASASAIAHGGAPVSGEAVINSLRLESIKEHFQQLRPHWSGGHDISGHVFLLTMSSMLILDLVWPGFKRIIDGKAQGMELGEKLATGFGMGVIALWTFILSKTALYFHTVLEKTTGMIIAIIGTVLFQYVGSIVY
;
A
#
# COMPACT_ATOMS: atom_id res chain seq x y z
N MET A 1 -25.69 -99.19 -21.62
CA MET A 1 -26.80 -98.59 -20.86
C MET A 1 -26.83 -97.10 -21.20
N THR A 2 -27.80 -96.74 -22.07
CA THR A 2 -28.56 -95.47 -22.17
C THR A 2 -27.83 -94.14 -21.89
N SER A 3 -27.86 -93.07 -22.69
CA SER A 3 -28.30 -92.74 -24.06
C SER A 3 -28.11 -91.21 -24.19
N GLN A 4 -27.36 -90.72 -25.18
CA GLN A 4 -27.53 -89.36 -25.75
C GLN A 4 -28.80 -89.35 -26.65
N PRO A 5 -29.32 -88.24 -27.28
CA PRO A 5 -28.68 -86.96 -27.67
C PRO A 5 -29.68 -85.73 -27.64
N PRO A 6 -29.70 -84.72 -28.56
CA PRO A 6 -29.62 -83.29 -28.19
C PRO A 6 -30.69 -82.35 -28.82
N SER A 7 -30.46 -81.02 -28.72
CA SER A 7 -30.74 -79.96 -29.72
C SER A 7 -31.96 -79.02 -29.60
N SER A 8 -31.66 -77.74 -29.90
CA SER A 8 -32.40 -76.78 -30.76
C SER A 8 -33.49 -75.83 -30.20
N GLY A 9 -33.56 -74.62 -30.81
CA GLY A 9 -34.77 -73.78 -30.93
C GLY A 9 -34.81 -72.52 -30.05
N VAL A 10 -34.45 -71.31 -30.50
CA VAL A 10 -35.19 -70.34 -31.36
C VAL A 10 -36.35 -69.58 -30.65
N ARG A 11 -36.08 -68.29 -30.36
CA ARG A 11 -36.82 -67.06 -30.73
C ARG A 11 -38.36 -66.98 -30.55
N SER A 12 -38.76 -65.91 -29.84
CA SER A 12 -39.60 -64.79 -30.31
C SER A 12 -41.02 -64.60 -29.76
N ARG A 13 -41.38 -63.31 -29.70
CA ARG A 13 -42.71 -62.67 -29.86
C ARG A 13 -43.67 -62.71 -28.66
N THR A 14 -44.52 -61.72 -28.38
CA THR A 14 -44.73 -60.26 -28.62
C THR A 14 -46.17 -59.99 -28.13
N LYS A 15 -46.49 -58.70 -27.84
CA LYS A 15 -47.86 -58.09 -27.87
C LYS A 15 -48.82 -58.52 -26.74
N ALA A 16 -49.81 -57.76 -26.30
CA ALA A 16 -50.33 -56.38 -26.50
C ALA A 16 -51.42 -56.21 -25.41
N ALA A 17 -51.48 -55.08 -24.70
CA ALA A 17 -52.47 -53.99 -24.86
C ALA A 17 -53.96 -54.40 -24.86
N SER A 18 -54.77 -53.79 -23.97
CA SER A 18 -56.12 -53.20 -24.19
C SER A 18 -56.90 -53.13 -22.85
N THR A 19 -57.07 -51.94 -22.25
CA THR A 19 -58.31 -51.08 -22.22
C THR A 19 -59.37 -51.40 -21.15
N ARG A 20 -59.74 -50.36 -20.37
CA ARG A 20 -61.08 -49.70 -20.28
C ARG A 20 -61.76 -49.64 -18.90
N SER A 21 -62.36 -48.46 -18.65
CA SER A 21 -63.51 -48.14 -17.76
C SER A 21 -63.19 -47.84 -16.29
N SER A 22 -63.35 -46.62 -15.74
CA SER A 22 -64.61 -45.84 -15.47
C SER A 22 -65.50 -46.60 -14.47
N GLU A 23 -65.92 -46.13 -13.28
CA GLU A 23 -66.31 -44.79 -12.76
C GLU A 23 -66.48 -44.80 -11.21
N ASP A 24 -66.37 -43.62 -10.58
CA ASP A 24 -67.11 -43.01 -9.43
C ASP A 24 -67.22 -43.73 -8.05
N GLU A 25 -67.18 -43.10 -6.86
CA GLU A 25 -67.59 -41.75 -6.42
C GLU A 25 -66.97 -41.37 -5.02
N LYS A 26 -66.38 -40.16 -4.94
CA LYS A 26 -66.46 -39.07 -3.91
C LYS A 26 -66.36 -39.33 -2.39
N VAL A 27 -65.37 -38.69 -1.73
CA VAL A 27 -65.58 -37.75 -0.58
C VAL A 27 -64.47 -36.68 -0.58
N SER A 28 -64.90 -35.43 -0.37
CA SER A 28 -64.24 -34.13 -0.44
C SER A 28 -63.16 -33.83 0.61
N SER A 29 -62.09 -33.13 0.21
CA SER A 29 -61.53 -32.03 1.01
C SER A 29 -60.89 -30.94 0.13
N VAL A 30 -61.36 -29.73 0.40
CA VAL A 30 -61.04 -28.38 -0.07
C VAL A 30 -59.61 -28.13 -0.57
N GLN A 31 -59.48 -27.64 -1.80
CA GLN A 31 -58.28 -26.98 -2.35
C GLN A 31 -58.60 -25.50 -2.59
N ASP A 32 -57.91 -24.61 -1.87
CA ASP A 32 -57.77 -23.21 -2.27
C ASP A 32 -56.50 -23.06 -3.14
N SER A 33 -56.74 -22.75 -4.39
CA SER A 33 -55.76 -22.37 -5.40
C SER A 33 -55.27 -20.94 -5.16
N SER A 34 -53.96 -20.77 -4.95
CA SER A 34 -53.27 -19.52 -5.24
C SER A 34 -52.14 -19.77 -6.25
N SER A 35 -52.34 -19.20 -7.43
CA SER A 35 -51.37 -19.07 -8.50
C SER A 35 -50.20 -18.18 -8.04
N SER A 36 -48.98 -18.71 -8.09
CA SER A 36 -47.78 -17.88 -8.06
C SER A 36 -47.00 -18.08 -9.35
N SER A 37 -46.86 -16.98 -10.09
CA SER A 37 -46.06 -16.82 -11.30
C SER A 37 -44.58 -17.13 -11.04
N PRO A 38 -43.79 -17.52 -12.07
CA PRO A 38 -42.37 -17.73 -11.92
C PRO A 38 -41.69 -16.39 -11.68
N SER A 39 -41.17 -16.19 -10.47
CA SER A 39 -40.35 -15.02 -10.14
C SER A 39 -39.07 -15.04 -10.96
N SER A 40 -38.92 -13.99 -11.75
CA SER A 40 -37.72 -13.60 -12.47
C SER A 40 -36.47 -13.83 -11.63
N ALA A 41 -35.51 -14.55 -12.20
CA ALA A 41 -34.16 -14.65 -11.65
C ALA A 41 -33.57 -13.24 -11.55
N ASN A 42 -33.57 -12.67 -10.34
CA ASN A 42 -32.79 -11.49 -10.04
C ASN A 42 -31.32 -11.83 -10.32
N SER A 43 -30.73 -11.19 -11.32
CA SER A 43 -29.29 -11.17 -11.54
C SER A 43 -28.64 -10.49 -10.33
N VAL A 44 -28.28 -11.28 -9.32
CA VAL A 44 -27.49 -10.82 -8.19
C VAL A 44 -26.13 -10.41 -8.75
N VAL A 45 -25.89 -9.11 -8.89
CA VAL A 45 -24.55 -8.59 -9.18
C VAL A 45 -23.65 -9.08 -8.04
N PRO A 46 -22.61 -9.89 -8.31
CA PRO A 46 -21.75 -10.39 -7.25
C PRO A 46 -21.09 -9.21 -6.53
N TYR A 47 -21.22 -9.16 -5.21
CA TYR A 47 -20.50 -8.15 -4.41
C TYR A 47 -19.00 -8.24 -4.71
N PRO A 48 -18.24 -7.13 -4.81
CA PRO A 48 -16.83 -7.16 -5.21
C PRO A 48 -15.95 -8.14 -4.40
N LEU A 49 -16.29 -8.38 -3.13
CA LEU A 49 -15.58 -9.32 -2.26
C LEU A 49 -15.89 -10.80 -2.54
N SER A 50 -16.90 -11.11 -3.35
CA SER A 50 -17.23 -12.49 -3.74
C SER A 50 -16.15 -13.13 -4.59
N PHE A 51 -15.33 -12.32 -5.30
CA PHE A 51 -14.18 -12.79 -6.08
C PHE A 51 -13.03 -13.31 -5.21
N LEU A 52 -12.99 -12.96 -3.92
CA LEU A 52 -11.97 -13.47 -3.00
C LEU A 52 -12.33 -14.88 -2.53
N SER A 53 -11.34 -15.76 -2.49
CA SER A 53 -11.48 -17.08 -1.88
C SER A 53 -11.70 -16.98 -0.36
N GLN A 54 -12.31 -18.00 0.26
CA GLN A 54 -12.48 -18.06 1.72
C GLN A 54 -11.20 -17.76 2.53
N PRO A 55 -10.02 -18.36 2.24
CA PRO A 55 -8.79 -18.03 2.96
C PRO A 55 -8.37 -16.57 2.80
N GLN A 56 -8.59 -15.96 1.63
CA GLN A 56 -8.26 -14.55 1.42
C GLN A 56 -9.19 -13.63 2.19
N ARG A 57 -10.48 -13.95 2.32
CA ARG A 57 -11.40 -13.17 3.17
C ARG A 57 -10.96 -13.21 4.63
N ILE A 58 -10.58 -14.39 5.12
CA ILE A 58 -10.07 -14.56 6.49
C ILE A 58 -8.76 -13.78 6.67
N ALA A 59 -7.80 -13.93 5.76
CA ALA A 59 -6.53 -13.22 5.83
C ALA A 59 -6.70 -11.69 5.73
N LEU A 60 -7.61 -11.21 4.88
CA LEU A 60 -7.97 -9.80 4.78
C LEU A 60 -8.57 -9.29 6.10
N ALA A 61 -9.46 -10.05 6.73
CA ALA A 61 -10.03 -9.69 8.03
C ALA A 61 -8.94 -9.64 9.13
N LEU A 62 -7.98 -10.57 9.12
CA LEU A 62 -6.84 -10.55 10.05
C LEU A 62 -5.92 -9.35 9.81
N ILE A 63 -5.59 -9.04 8.56
CA ILE A 63 -4.78 -7.86 8.22
C ILE A 63 -5.51 -6.57 8.63
N LEU A 64 -6.81 -6.47 8.34
CA LEU A 64 -7.64 -5.34 8.78
C LEU A 64 -7.62 -5.20 10.29
N PHE A 65 -7.77 -6.31 11.03
CA PHE A 65 -7.67 -6.30 12.48
C PHE A 65 -6.31 -5.78 12.97
N VAL A 66 -5.20 -6.24 12.38
CA VAL A 66 -3.84 -5.77 12.72
C VAL A 66 -3.67 -4.28 12.43
N VAL A 67 -4.12 -3.81 11.27
CA VAL A 67 -4.00 -2.40 10.89
C VAL A 67 -4.89 -1.52 11.77
N VAL A 68 -6.14 -1.91 12.01
CA VAL A 68 -7.08 -1.14 12.86
C VAL A 68 -6.59 -1.11 14.30
N SER A 69 -6.24 -2.24 14.90
CA SER A 69 -5.72 -2.28 16.29
C SER A 69 -4.44 -1.46 16.45
N GLY A 70 -3.49 -1.57 15.51
CA GLY A 70 -2.28 -0.75 15.51
C GLY A 70 -2.57 0.75 15.30
N THR A 71 -3.56 1.08 14.48
CA THR A 71 -3.98 2.47 14.23
C THR A 71 -4.66 3.08 15.44
N VAL A 72 -5.53 2.33 16.13
CA VAL A 72 -6.16 2.75 17.39
C VAL A 72 -5.08 2.97 18.45
N TYR A 73 -4.16 2.02 18.61
CA TYR A 73 -3.03 2.18 19.52
C TYR A 73 -2.22 3.45 19.19
N SER A 74 -1.88 3.63 17.90
CA SER A 74 -1.11 4.79 17.45
C SER A 74 -1.83 6.12 17.68
N ALA A 75 -3.16 6.15 17.60
CA ALA A 75 -3.95 7.34 17.87
C ALA A 75 -4.02 7.65 19.37
N VAL A 76 -4.18 6.62 20.21
CA VAL A 76 -4.24 6.78 21.67
C VAL A 76 -2.89 7.23 22.25
N TYR A 77 -1.80 6.61 21.80
CA TYR A 77 -0.46 6.84 22.35
C TYR A 77 0.39 7.81 21.53
N SER A 78 -0.18 8.41 20.47
CA SER A 78 0.51 9.36 19.58
C SER A 78 1.87 8.86 19.06
N THR A 79 1.96 7.57 18.74
CA THR A 79 3.22 6.94 18.34
C THR A 79 3.54 7.09 16.85
N ALA A 80 2.57 7.54 16.04
CA ALA A 80 2.79 7.79 14.62
C ALA A 80 3.65 9.03 14.42
N THR A 81 4.75 8.86 13.68
CA THR A 81 5.59 9.96 13.25
C THR A 81 5.15 10.42 11.85
N SER A 82 4.64 11.65 11.76
CA SER A 82 4.44 12.31 10.45
C SER A 82 5.80 12.73 9.87
N PRO A 83 5.94 12.86 8.54
CA PRO A 83 7.16 13.37 7.90
C PRO A 83 7.64 14.71 8.49
N THR A 84 6.70 15.58 8.88
CA THR A 84 6.93 16.85 9.58
C THR A 84 7.50 16.70 10.98
N ALA A 85 7.14 15.63 11.71
CA ALA A 85 7.69 15.34 13.04
C ALA A 85 9.15 14.85 12.97
N SER A 86 9.54 14.20 11.88
CA SER A 86 10.90 13.67 11.71
C SER A 86 11.96 14.77 11.48
N ALA A 87 11.61 15.85 10.77
CA ALA A 87 12.52 16.95 10.48
C ALA A 87 12.84 17.77 11.74
N SER A 88 11.83 18.02 12.57
CA SER A 88 11.99 18.68 13.88
C SER A 88 12.78 17.83 14.90
N GLN A 89 12.81 16.51 14.72
CA GLN A 89 13.51 15.57 15.61
C GLN A 89 15.03 15.47 15.34
N LEU A 90 15.49 15.66 14.10
CA LEU A 90 16.92 15.57 13.76
C LEU A 90 17.76 16.77 14.26
N LEU A 91 17.11 17.85 14.69
CA LEU A 91 17.77 19.12 15.07
C LEU A 91 17.51 19.51 16.54
N GLY A 92 16.97 18.58 17.34
CA GLY A 92 16.54 18.80 18.72
C GLY A 92 17.37 18.10 19.80
N GLU A 93 18.52 17.52 19.45
CA GLU A 93 19.40 16.85 20.40
C GLU A 93 20.71 17.62 20.49
N GLN A 94 20.74 18.65 21.36
CA GLN A 94 21.88 19.26 22.06
C GLN A 94 21.41 20.58 22.68
N GLY A 95 21.08 20.58 23.98
CA GLY A 95 20.72 21.81 24.71
C GLY A 95 19.70 21.59 25.81
N GLY A 96 20.16 21.14 26.98
CA GLY A 96 19.34 21.11 28.17
C GLY A 96 19.14 22.51 28.73
N THR A 97 17.92 23.04 28.65
CA THR A 97 17.36 24.00 29.63
C THR A 97 15.83 23.99 29.54
N THR A 98 15.21 24.01 30.72
CA THR A 98 13.80 23.82 31.03
C THR A 98 12.88 24.95 30.53
N LEU A 99 12.01 24.66 29.57
CA LEU A 99 10.77 25.41 29.27
C LEU A 99 9.68 24.43 28.82
N PRO A 100 8.37 24.74 29.01
CA PRO A 100 7.30 23.75 29.00
C PRO A 100 7.13 23.18 27.59
N ARG A 101 7.63 21.95 27.44
CA ARG A 101 7.57 21.15 26.23
C ARG A 101 6.11 20.83 25.95
N SER A 102 5.60 21.23 24.78
CA SER A 102 4.46 20.54 24.19
C SER A 102 4.97 19.14 23.84
N GLU A 103 4.74 18.21 24.76
CA GLU A 103 5.11 16.81 24.68
C GLU A 103 4.38 16.14 23.51
N THR A 104 4.98 16.17 22.32
CA THR A 104 4.85 15.00 21.47
C THR A 104 5.87 13.98 21.99
N PRO A 105 5.44 12.84 22.56
CA PRO A 105 6.35 11.84 23.08
C PRO A 105 7.23 11.36 21.93
N VAL A 106 8.54 11.64 22.01
CA VAL A 106 9.51 11.18 21.02
C VAL A 106 9.65 9.67 21.21
N VAL A 107 8.98 8.89 20.38
CA VAL A 107 9.08 7.43 20.39
C VAL A 107 10.43 7.03 19.80
N ASN A 108 11.46 6.97 20.63
CA ASN A 108 12.80 6.49 20.29
C ASN A 108 12.84 4.95 20.23
N SER A 109 12.03 4.36 19.35
CA SER A 109 12.01 2.92 19.09
C SER A 109 12.75 2.58 17.81
N TYR A 110 13.50 1.47 17.82
CA TYR A 110 14.19 0.96 16.62
C TYR A 110 13.27 0.87 15.39
N PHE A 111 12.03 0.41 15.60
CA PHE A 111 11.02 0.24 14.56
C PHE A 111 10.43 1.56 14.02
N ALA A 112 10.53 2.67 14.77
CA ALA A 112 10.08 3.99 14.31
C ALA A 112 11.08 4.63 13.33
N LYS A 113 12.33 4.15 13.29
CA LYS A 113 13.34 4.66 12.35
C LYS A 113 13.04 4.20 10.93
N LYS A 114 12.87 5.13 9.97
CA LYS A 114 12.70 4.84 8.53
C LYS A 114 13.85 4.01 7.94
N SER A 115 15.02 4.03 8.58
CA SER A 115 16.26 3.35 8.18
C SER A 115 16.43 1.94 8.76
N ASN A 116 15.46 1.41 9.52
CA ASN A 116 15.58 0.08 10.11
C ASN A 116 15.74 -1.02 9.04
N ILE A 117 16.32 -2.17 9.43
CA ILE A 117 16.61 -3.28 8.50
C ILE A 117 15.37 -3.79 7.77
N PHE A 118 14.22 -3.85 8.45
CA PHE A 118 12.97 -4.34 7.88
C PHE A 118 12.50 -3.43 6.75
N ASN A 119 12.59 -2.12 6.94
CA ASN A 119 12.23 -1.15 5.91
C ASN A 119 13.20 -1.18 4.73
N ARG A 120 14.52 -1.26 4.99
CA ARG A 120 15.53 -1.23 3.92
C ARG A 120 15.53 -2.48 3.04
N VAL A 121 15.46 -3.66 3.66
CA VAL A 121 15.64 -4.94 2.96
C VAL A 121 14.31 -5.52 2.48
N PHE A 122 13.25 -5.43 3.30
CA PHE A 122 12.00 -6.10 3.00
C PHE A 122 10.96 -5.12 2.47
N ALA A 123 10.61 -4.09 3.24
CA ALA A 123 9.46 -3.26 2.91
C ALA A 123 9.67 -2.44 1.62
N LYS A 124 10.85 -1.82 1.44
CA LYS A 124 11.20 -1.10 0.21
C LYS A 124 11.37 -2.01 -1.01
N GLN A 125 11.68 -3.29 -0.81
CA GLN A 125 11.85 -4.28 -1.88
C GLN A 125 10.71 -5.30 -1.88
N ALA A 126 9.52 -4.93 -1.37
CA ALA A 126 8.47 -5.91 -1.13
C ALA A 126 8.03 -6.63 -2.41
N TRP A 127 7.97 -5.91 -3.53
CA TRP A 127 7.64 -6.52 -4.81
C TRP A 127 8.67 -7.56 -5.27
N LEU A 128 9.97 -7.31 -5.05
CA LEU A 128 11.02 -8.28 -5.37
C LEU A 128 10.83 -9.61 -4.63
N TRP A 129 10.52 -9.55 -3.33
CA TRP A 129 10.24 -10.73 -2.52
C TRP A 129 8.96 -11.45 -2.99
N THR A 130 7.91 -10.72 -3.36
CA THR A 130 6.69 -11.28 -3.95
C THR A 130 6.98 -12.01 -5.27
N THR A 131 7.78 -11.39 -6.15
CA THR A 131 8.24 -12.02 -7.40
C THR A 131 9.05 -13.28 -7.14
N LEU A 132 9.97 -13.25 -6.15
CA LEU A 132 10.77 -14.41 -5.79
C LEU A 132 9.91 -15.59 -5.32
N VAL A 133 8.88 -15.33 -4.51
CA VAL A 133 7.92 -16.37 -4.09
C VAL A 133 7.22 -16.99 -5.31
N TYR A 134 6.79 -16.17 -6.27
CA TYR A 134 6.19 -16.65 -7.52
C TYR A 134 7.15 -17.52 -8.33
N ILE A 135 8.40 -17.09 -8.51
CA ILE A 135 9.42 -17.85 -9.24
C ILE A 135 9.67 -19.20 -8.54
N VAL A 136 9.90 -19.18 -7.23
CA VAL A 136 10.15 -20.39 -6.43
C VAL A 136 8.97 -21.35 -6.52
N HIS A 137 7.74 -20.86 -6.36
CA HIS A 137 6.57 -21.73 -6.43
C HIS A 137 6.32 -22.31 -7.82
N LEU A 138 6.51 -21.51 -8.89
CA LEU A 138 6.30 -21.99 -10.26
C LEU A 138 7.34 -23.02 -10.70
N THR A 139 8.55 -22.99 -10.11
CA THR A 139 9.67 -23.87 -10.43
C THR A 139 9.74 -25.11 -9.53
N LEU A 140 9.49 -24.98 -8.22
CA LEU A 140 9.64 -26.07 -7.24
C LEU A 140 8.36 -26.85 -6.96
N SER A 141 7.18 -26.35 -7.34
CA SER A 141 5.92 -27.09 -7.14
C SER A 141 5.63 -28.02 -8.34
N PRO A 142 5.78 -29.34 -8.19
CA PRO A 142 5.48 -30.30 -9.24
C PRO A 142 3.98 -30.34 -9.59
N PRO A 143 3.61 -30.80 -10.80
CA PRO A 143 2.23 -31.09 -11.12
C PRO A 143 1.63 -32.20 -10.25
N PRO A 144 0.34 -32.12 -9.88
CA PRO A 144 -0.40 -33.30 -9.48
C PRO A 144 -0.38 -34.32 -10.63
N ALA A 145 -0.20 -35.60 -10.30
CA ALA A 145 0.02 -36.70 -11.26
C ALA A 145 -1.17 -37.00 -12.19
N LEU A 146 -2.31 -36.31 -12.06
CA LEU A 146 -3.52 -36.56 -12.82
C LEU A 146 -4.14 -35.22 -13.25
N THR A 147 -4.37 -35.07 -14.57
CA THR A 147 -5.00 -33.95 -15.32
C THR A 147 -4.09 -32.77 -15.73
N SER A 148 -3.57 -32.85 -16.96
CA SER A 148 -2.76 -31.80 -17.61
C SER A 148 -3.54 -30.55 -18.01
N SER A 149 -4.85 -30.67 -18.28
CA SER A 149 -5.71 -29.56 -18.75
C SER A 149 -6.09 -28.56 -17.65
N THR A 150 -6.53 -29.03 -16.48
CA THR A 150 -6.77 -28.19 -15.28
C THR A 150 -5.50 -27.50 -14.77
N ARG A 151 -4.32 -28.08 -15.02
CA ARG A 151 -3.00 -27.50 -14.70
C ARG A 151 -2.65 -26.27 -15.54
N THR A 152 -2.91 -26.30 -16.85
CA THR A 152 -2.57 -25.16 -17.72
C THR A 152 -3.45 -23.95 -17.40
N HIS A 153 -4.73 -24.19 -17.10
CA HIS A 153 -5.67 -23.15 -16.67
C HIS A 153 -5.28 -22.52 -15.33
N THR A 154 -4.93 -23.32 -14.31
CA THR A 154 -4.50 -22.82 -13.00
C THR A 154 -3.20 -22.01 -13.09
N LYS A 155 -2.15 -22.51 -13.77
CA LYS A 155 -0.89 -21.77 -13.94
C LYS A 155 -1.08 -20.48 -14.73
N ARG A 156 -1.86 -20.52 -15.82
CA ARG A 156 -2.16 -19.34 -16.64
C ARG A 156 -2.90 -18.29 -15.83
N SER A 157 -3.91 -18.68 -15.06
CA SER A 157 -4.64 -17.79 -14.16
C SER A 157 -3.69 -17.13 -13.14
N SER A 158 -2.81 -17.90 -12.48
CA SER A 158 -1.83 -17.34 -11.53
C SER A 158 -0.87 -16.33 -12.15
N VAL A 159 -0.38 -16.58 -13.38
CA VAL A 159 0.48 -15.64 -14.11
C VAL A 159 -0.26 -14.37 -14.47
N VAL A 160 -1.52 -14.48 -14.92
CA VAL A 160 -2.36 -13.32 -15.24
C VAL A 160 -2.64 -12.47 -14.00
N LYS A 161 -2.92 -13.09 -12.85
CA LYS A 161 -3.08 -12.38 -11.57
C LYS A 161 -1.81 -11.59 -11.22
N TYR A 162 -0.64 -12.22 -11.35
CA TYR A 162 0.65 -11.57 -11.09
C TYR A 162 0.92 -10.38 -12.03
N ILE A 163 0.70 -10.55 -13.34
CA ILE A 163 0.87 -9.47 -14.32
C ILE A 163 -0.09 -8.32 -14.01
N THR A 164 -1.36 -8.62 -13.74
CA THR A 164 -2.37 -7.61 -13.41
C THR A 164 -1.99 -6.82 -12.15
N ALA A 165 -1.56 -7.51 -11.10
CA ALA A 165 -1.11 -6.87 -9.87
C ALA A 165 0.17 -6.04 -10.08
N THR A 166 1.10 -6.50 -10.93
CA THR A 166 2.31 -5.75 -11.31
C THR A 166 1.95 -4.46 -12.03
N LEU A 167 1.08 -4.53 -13.04
CA LEU A 167 0.64 -3.35 -13.79
C LEU A 167 -0.09 -2.36 -12.88
N PHE A 168 -0.96 -2.85 -11.99
CA PHE A 168 -1.65 -2.02 -11.01
C PHE A 168 -0.65 -1.29 -10.09
N TRP A 169 0.35 -2.01 -9.56
CA TRP A 169 1.41 -1.40 -8.75
C TRP A 169 2.25 -0.37 -9.52
N ILE A 170 2.67 -0.67 -10.75
CA ILE A 170 3.46 0.23 -11.60
C ILE A 170 2.67 1.51 -11.91
N ILE A 171 1.38 1.41 -12.26
CA ILE A 171 0.53 2.57 -12.54
C ILE A 171 0.45 3.49 -11.32
N LEU A 172 0.34 2.92 -10.11
CA LEU A 172 0.25 3.71 -8.88
C LEU A 172 1.58 4.36 -8.48
N THR A 173 2.71 3.69 -8.73
CA THR A 173 4.01 4.04 -8.12
C THR A 173 5.05 4.61 -9.09
N LEU A 174 4.93 4.39 -10.40
CA LEU A 174 6.00 4.66 -11.37
C LEU A 174 5.58 5.32 -12.69
N TRP A 175 4.28 5.59 -12.93
CA TRP A 175 3.78 5.69 -14.31
C TRP A 175 4.45 6.74 -15.24
N ALA A 176 4.63 6.33 -16.50
CA ALA A 176 5.64 6.78 -17.48
C ALA A 176 5.47 8.17 -18.14
N ILE A 177 4.61 9.05 -17.59
CA ILE A 177 4.35 10.41 -18.10
C ILE A 177 4.29 11.38 -16.91
N GLY A 178 5.36 11.42 -16.11
CA GLY A 178 5.52 12.36 -14.99
C GLY A 178 5.49 11.72 -13.59
N PRO A 179 5.15 12.49 -12.54
CA PRO A 179 5.19 12.03 -11.15
C PRO A 179 4.16 10.93 -10.87
N SER A 180 4.47 10.06 -9.90
CA SER A 180 3.64 8.91 -9.51
C SER A 180 2.26 9.33 -8.99
N LEU A 181 1.25 8.45 -9.02
CA LEU A 181 -0.10 8.80 -8.55
C LEU A 181 -0.10 9.19 -7.07
N PHE A 182 0.68 8.51 -6.24
CA PHE A 182 0.80 8.83 -4.81
C PHE A 182 1.33 10.24 -4.60
N GLU A 183 2.28 10.64 -5.42
CA GLU A 183 2.87 11.96 -5.34
C GLU A 183 1.95 13.06 -5.89
N ARG A 184 1.22 12.78 -6.97
CA ARG A 184 0.14 13.68 -7.42
C ARG A 184 -0.91 13.86 -6.34
N THR A 185 -1.25 12.80 -5.62
CA THR A 185 -2.16 12.87 -4.47
C THR A 185 -1.59 13.77 -3.39
N MET A 186 -0.30 13.63 -3.07
CA MET A 186 0.39 14.50 -2.12
C MET A 186 0.30 15.98 -2.53
N ILE A 187 0.60 16.30 -3.79
CA ILE A 187 0.56 17.68 -4.31
C ILE A 187 -0.87 18.23 -4.31
N TRP A 188 -1.84 17.47 -4.86
CA TRP A 188 -3.23 17.91 -4.97
C TRP A 188 -3.94 18.08 -3.63
N SER A 189 -3.51 17.35 -2.60
CA SER A 189 -4.03 17.50 -1.24
C SER A 189 -3.36 18.64 -0.45
N GLY A 190 -2.55 19.47 -1.10
CA GLY A 190 -1.89 20.63 -0.49
C GLY A 190 -0.53 20.31 0.13
N GLY A 191 0.13 19.25 -0.33
CA GLY A 191 1.49 18.92 0.07
C GLY A 191 2.50 19.88 -0.52
N GLU A 192 3.37 20.41 0.32
CA GLU A 192 4.41 21.36 -0.06
C GLU A 192 5.80 20.74 0.14
N CYS A 193 6.65 20.83 -0.88
CA CYS A 193 8.05 20.44 -0.78
C CYS A 193 8.84 21.58 -0.15
N GLY A 194 9.61 21.30 0.89
CA GLY A 194 10.42 22.32 1.52
C GLY A 194 11.50 21.80 2.44
N VAL A 195 12.29 22.73 2.93
CA VAL A 195 13.31 22.49 3.96
C VAL A 195 12.85 23.18 5.24
N VAL A 196 12.73 22.40 6.32
CA VAL A 196 12.41 22.95 7.65
C VAL A 196 13.69 23.44 8.31
N ILE A 197 13.73 24.74 8.60
CA ILE A 197 14.80 25.35 9.38
C ILE A 197 14.37 25.39 10.86
N PRO A 198 15.12 24.75 11.77
CA PRO A 198 14.72 24.61 13.16
C PRO A 198 14.85 25.94 13.91
N TYR A 199 13.88 26.24 14.76
CA TYR A 199 13.92 27.44 15.60
C TYR A 199 15.03 27.39 16.68
N SER A 200 15.67 26.24 16.92
CA SER A 200 16.82 26.13 17.83
C SER A 200 18.09 26.80 17.28
N ALA A 201 18.28 26.79 15.95
CA ALA A 201 19.32 27.60 15.30
C ALA A 201 19.08 29.11 15.53
N CYS A 202 17.82 29.46 15.72
CA CYS A 202 17.36 30.78 16.07
C CYS A 202 17.67 31.15 17.55
N GLN A 203 17.46 30.22 18.47
CA GLN A 203 17.72 30.40 19.91
C GLN A 203 19.21 30.43 20.29
N THR A 204 20.06 29.76 19.50
CA THR A 204 21.52 29.75 19.70
C THR A 204 22.21 30.98 19.14
N GLY A 205 21.46 31.92 18.53
CA GLY A 205 22.02 33.11 17.88
C GLY A 205 22.75 32.80 16.56
N ALA A 206 22.59 31.59 16.04
CA ALA A 206 23.11 31.19 14.74
C ALA A 206 22.29 31.79 13.58
N ILE A 207 21.07 32.28 13.84
CA ILE A 207 20.21 32.98 12.87
C ILE A 207 19.56 34.19 13.55
N ASP A 208 19.47 35.33 12.87
CA ASP A 208 18.62 36.44 13.33
C ASP A 208 17.14 36.11 13.11
N CYS A 209 16.47 35.68 14.17
CA CYS A 209 15.05 35.31 14.14
C CYS A 209 14.11 36.45 13.81
N SER A 210 14.48 37.70 14.12
CA SER A 210 13.61 38.84 13.87
C SER A 210 13.61 39.21 12.39
N ALA A 211 14.77 39.11 11.73
CA ALA A 211 14.91 39.25 10.29
C ALA A 211 14.31 38.05 9.56
N PHE A 212 14.56 36.84 10.06
CA PHE A 212 14.03 35.59 9.48
C PHE A 212 12.51 35.47 9.61
N ASP A 213 11.93 35.82 10.76
CA ASP A 213 10.48 35.84 10.99
C ASP A 213 9.78 36.93 10.17
N LYS A 214 10.39 38.11 9.99
CA LYS A 214 9.86 39.13 9.07
C LYS A 214 9.95 38.72 7.60
N ALA A 215 11.00 38.00 7.22
CA ALA A 215 11.25 37.64 5.83
C ALA A 215 10.58 36.34 5.41
N VAL A 216 10.15 35.49 6.33
CA VAL A 216 9.49 34.22 6.03
C VAL A 216 8.10 34.11 6.67
N GLY A 217 7.80 34.94 7.68
CA GLY A 217 6.49 35.12 8.30
C GLY A 217 6.03 33.95 9.16
N ILE A 218 6.77 33.53 10.22
CA ILE A 218 6.49 32.25 10.89
C ILE A 218 6.64 32.24 12.42
N GLY A 219 5.50 32.05 13.09
CA GLY A 219 5.43 31.38 14.38
C GLY A 219 5.72 29.88 14.27
N LYS A 220 6.81 29.43 14.95
CA LYS A 220 7.26 28.02 15.14
C LYS A 220 7.68 27.24 13.87
N GLY A 221 8.90 27.51 13.40
CA GLY A 221 9.68 26.67 12.47
C GLY A 221 9.38 26.93 11.01
N ALA A 222 10.38 27.40 10.24
CA ALA A 222 10.14 27.88 8.88
C ALA A 222 10.29 26.78 7.82
N LEU A 223 9.24 26.58 7.03
CA LEU A 223 9.29 25.76 5.82
C LEU A 223 9.66 26.64 4.62
N VAL A 224 10.89 26.50 4.13
CA VAL A 224 11.31 27.14 2.89
C VAL A 224 10.77 26.31 1.73
N LYS A 225 9.79 26.84 0.98
CA LYS A 225 9.20 26.14 -0.16
C LYS A 225 10.22 26.04 -1.29
N ILE A 226 10.38 24.85 -1.84
CA ILE A 226 11.24 24.58 -3.00
C ILE A 226 10.47 23.74 -4.04
N PRO A 227 10.90 23.72 -5.31
CA PRO A 227 10.26 22.90 -6.33
C PRO A 227 10.18 21.43 -5.94
N GLY A 228 9.04 20.79 -6.20
CA GLY A 228 8.77 19.40 -5.84
C GLY A 228 9.81 18.39 -6.35
N GLY A 229 10.51 18.70 -7.44
CA GLY A 229 11.58 17.88 -8.00
C GLY A 229 12.74 17.61 -7.03
N PHE A 230 12.97 18.47 -6.03
CA PHE A 230 13.98 18.22 -4.99
C PHE A 230 13.53 17.24 -3.91
N CYS A 231 12.23 17.14 -3.66
CA CYS A 231 11.66 16.11 -2.78
C CYS A 231 11.47 14.76 -3.49
N HIS A 232 11.67 14.71 -4.80
CA HIS A 232 11.77 13.45 -5.52
C HIS A 232 13.15 12.84 -5.33
N GLY A 233 13.20 11.55 -5.00
CA GLY A 233 14.44 10.76 -5.07
C GLY A 233 14.94 10.47 -6.49
N GLY A 234 14.39 11.15 -7.51
CA GLY A 234 14.66 10.93 -8.93
C GLY A 234 15.22 12.12 -9.69
N SER A 235 15.45 13.27 -9.05
CA SER A 235 16.15 14.39 -9.69
C SER A 235 17.64 14.07 -9.84
N SER A 236 18.18 14.27 -11.05
CA SER A 236 19.61 14.18 -11.33
C SER A 236 20.42 15.22 -10.55
N HIS A 237 19.77 16.33 -10.19
CA HIS A 237 20.33 17.43 -9.43
C HIS A 237 20.10 17.22 -7.93
N ARG A 238 21.19 16.99 -7.18
CA ARG A 238 21.13 16.95 -5.71
C ARG A 238 20.90 18.36 -5.19
N PHE A 239 20.06 18.51 -4.18
CA PHE A 239 19.87 19.77 -3.48
C PHE A 239 21.19 20.27 -2.87
N THR A 240 21.61 21.48 -3.24
CA THR A 240 22.88 22.09 -2.84
C THR A 240 22.67 23.28 -1.89
N TRP A 241 23.76 23.74 -1.28
CA TRP A 241 23.74 24.94 -0.45
C TRP A 241 23.27 26.17 -1.25
N ASP A 242 23.73 26.28 -2.50
CA ASP A 242 23.39 27.40 -3.37
C ASP A 242 21.89 27.41 -3.72
N ASP A 243 21.27 26.23 -3.90
CA ASP A 243 19.82 26.10 -4.06
C ASP A 243 19.07 26.63 -2.83
N LEU A 244 19.50 26.25 -1.62
CA LEU A 244 18.88 26.71 -0.38
C LEU A 244 18.96 28.24 -0.25
N VAL A 245 20.14 28.81 -0.51
CA VAL A 245 20.34 30.27 -0.47
C VAL A 245 19.46 30.98 -1.50
N PHE A 246 19.36 30.43 -2.71
CA PHE A 246 18.52 30.98 -3.77
C PHE A 246 17.03 31.02 -3.38
N TYR A 247 16.49 29.91 -2.86
CA TYR A 247 15.09 29.85 -2.45
C TYR A 247 14.79 30.66 -1.18
N LEU A 248 15.72 30.74 -0.24
CA LEU A 248 15.62 31.62 0.91
C LEU A 248 15.57 33.10 0.48
N THR A 249 16.51 33.52 -0.37
CA THR A 249 16.58 34.88 -0.91
C THR A 249 15.27 35.22 -1.62
N SER A 250 14.78 34.32 -2.48
CA SER A 250 13.50 34.48 -3.18
C SER A 250 12.32 34.64 -2.21
N ALA A 251 12.24 33.79 -1.18
CA ALA A 251 11.18 33.86 -0.17
C ALA A 251 11.18 35.21 0.57
N THR A 252 12.36 35.71 0.95
CA THR A 252 12.52 37.01 1.63
C THR A 252 12.09 38.21 0.78
N THR A 253 12.27 38.13 -0.54
CA THR A 253 11.84 39.19 -1.47
C THR A 253 10.34 39.16 -1.74
N THR A 254 9.70 37.99 -1.72
CA THR A 254 8.26 37.84 -2.02
C THR A 254 7.32 38.08 -0.84
N SER A 255 7.72 37.75 0.39
CA SER A 255 6.95 38.05 1.62
C SER A 255 6.98 39.55 1.96
N GLY A 256 7.99 40.26 1.46
CA GLY A 256 8.10 41.71 1.51
C GLY A 256 7.32 42.39 0.39
N ALA A 257 5.99 42.33 0.42
CA ALA A 257 5.19 43.40 -0.22
C ALA A 257 5.54 44.79 0.36
N ALA A 258 6.20 44.84 1.53
CA ALA A 258 6.83 46.03 2.12
C ALA A 258 8.35 46.18 1.81
N ALA A 259 9.01 45.15 1.25
CA ALA A 259 10.38 45.26 0.75
C ALA A 259 10.43 45.72 -0.72
N ALA A 260 9.31 45.67 -1.43
CA ALA A 260 9.15 46.31 -2.74
C ALA A 260 9.43 47.82 -2.67
N ASP A 261 9.07 48.51 -1.57
CA ASP A 261 9.35 49.93 -1.39
C ASP A 261 10.83 50.23 -1.09
N ALA A 262 11.52 49.34 -0.37
CA ALA A 262 12.98 49.44 -0.16
C ALA A 262 13.78 49.08 -1.43
N SER A 263 13.29 48.13 -2.22
CA SER A 263 13.90 47.71 -3.49
C SER A 263 13.64 48.70 -4.62
N ALA A 264 12.46 49.34 -4.65
CA ALA A 264 12.16 50.42 -5.59
C ALA A 264 13.01 51.67 -5.32
N SER A 265 13.30 51.98 -4.05
CA SER A 265 14.22 53.05 -3.67
C SER A 265 15.69 52.72 -4.01
N ALA A 266 16.11 51.47 -3.85
CA ALA A 266 17.47 51.02 -4.20
C ALA A 266 17.70 50.95 -5.73
N ILE A 267 16.71 50.52 -6.51
CA ILE A 267 16.79 50.48 -7.99
C ILE A 267 16.72 51.90 -8.58
N ALA A 268 15.96 52.82 -7.97
CA ALA A 268 15.93 54.23 -8.37
C ALA A 268 17.28 54.96 -8.15
N HIS A 269 18.17 54.42 -7.30
CA HIS A 269 19.51 54.95 -7.04
C HIS A 269 20.66 54.08 -7.59
N GLY A 270 20.38 53.12 -8.47
CA GLY A 270 21.42 52.32 -9.13
C GLY A 270 22.02 51.19 -8.29
N GLY A 271 21.34 50.75 -7.24
CA GLY A 271 21.74 49.60 -6.42
C GLY A 271 21.53 48.27 -7.14
N ALA A 272 22.53 47.39 -7.08
CA ALA A 272 22.47 46.02 -7.60
C ALA A 272 21.35 45.20 -6.93
N PRO A 273 20.78 44.18 -7.61
CA PRO A 273 19.85 43.25 -6.97
C PRO A 273 20.48 42.68 -5.71
N VAL A 274 19.69 42.56 -4.62
CA VAL A 274 20.15 42.03 -3.33
C VAL A 274 20.88 40.71 -3.59
N SER A 275 22.20 40.72 -3.46
CA SER A 275 23.02 39.54 -3.73
C SER A 275 22.71 38.49 -2.65
N GLY A 276 22.74 37.20 -3.02
CA GLY A 276 22.56 36.12 -2.03
C GLY A 276 23.55 36.23 -0.86
N GLU A 277 24.70 36.86 -1.08
CA GLU A 277 25.72 37.19 -0.08
C GLU A 277 25.22 38.19 0.98
N ALA A 278 24.38 39.17 0.61
CA ALA A 278 23.76 40.08 1.58
C ALA A 278 22.72 39.37 2.46
N VAL A 279 21.98 38.40 1.91
CA VAL A 279 21.02 37.57 2.68
C VAL A 279 21.74 36.61 3.61
N ILE A 280 22.82 35.96 3.14
CA ILE A 280 23.67 35.09 3.97
C ILE A 280 24.20 35.85 5.19
N ASN A 281 24.76 37.04 4.97
CA ASN A 281 25.35 37.87 6.02
C ASN A 281 24.29 38.42 7.00
N SER A 282 23.13 38.82 6.51
CA SER A 282 22.03 39.36 7.35
C SER A 282 21.33 38.28 8.19
N LEU A 283 21.26 37.04 7.69
CA LEU A 283 20.66 35.91 8.39
C LEU A 283 21.68 35.04 9.15
N ARG A 284 22.98 35.37 9.12
CA ARG A 284 24.10 34.57 9.69
C ARG A 284 24.10 33.10 9.26
N LEU A 285 23.75 32.83 7.99
CA LEU A 285 23.58 31.47 7.50
C LEU A 285 24.89 30.65 7.45
N GLU A 286 26.07 31.26 7.66
CA GLU A 286 27.35 30.53 7.70
C GLU A 286 27.35 29.38 8.73
N SER A 287 26.71 29.57 9.89
CA SER A 287 26.61 28.55 10.94
C SER A 287 25.77 27.34 10.52
N ILE A 288 24.77 27.56 9.65
CA ILE A 288 23.93 26.49 9.10
C ILE A 288 24.67 25.71 8.01
N LYS A 289 25.63 26.33 7.31
CA LYS A 289 26.37 25.68 6.22
C LYS A 289 27.05 24.38 6.67
N GLU A 290 27.57 24.34 7.90
CA GLU A 290 28.15 23.13 8.51
C GLU A 290 27.10 22.04 8.78
N HIS A 291 25.86 22.44 9.07
CA HIS A 291 24.73 21.56 9.36
C HIS A 291 23.86 21.27 8.13
N PHE A 292 24.18 21.83 6.96
CA PHE A 292 23.38 21.72 5.74
C PHE A 292 23.11 20.27 5.33
N GLN A 293 24.06 19.37 5.57
CA GLN A 293 23.89 17.94 5.26
C GLN A 293 22.71 17.29 6.01
N GLN A 294 22.26 17.89 7.11
CA GLN A 294 21.12 17.46 7.91
C GLN A 294 19.80 18.06 7.41
N LEU A 295 19.85 19.20 6.71
CA LEU A 295 18.71 19.89 6.12
C LEU A 295 18.34 19.26 4.76
N ARG A 296 17.56 18.18 4.81
CA ARG A 296 17.07 17.52 3.60
C ARG A 296 15.71 18.05 3.17
N PRO A 297 15.50 18.27 1.86
CA PRO A 297 14.18 18.42 1.27
C PRO A 297 13.23 17.31 1.74
N HIS A 298 12.05 17.71 2.21
CA HIS A 298 10.99 16.77 2.50
C HIS A 298 9.62 17.35 2.18
N TRP A 299 8.67 16.45 1.98
CA TRP A 299 7.27 16.80 1.87
C TRP A 299 6.71 17.18 3.24
N SER A 300 5.97 18.29 3.30
CA SER A 300 5.27 18.81 4.46
C SER A 300 3.79 19.00 4.14
N GLY A 301 2.90 18.71 5.10
CA GLY A 301 1.45 18.75 4.88
C GLY A 301 0.95 17.61 3.98
N GLY A 302 -0.12 17.86 3.22
CA GLY A 302 -0.71 16.95 2.24
C GLY A 302 -1.15 15.57 2.76
N HIS A 303 -1.52 14.70 1.82
CA HIS A 303 -1.99 13.34 2.05
C HIS A 303 -1.06 12.34 1.37
N ASP A 304 -0.20 11.69 2.16
CA ASP A 304 0.75 10.66 1.69
C ASP A 304 0.14 9.25 1.86
N ILE A 305 -0.46 8.73 0.79
CA ILE A 305 -1.08 7.39 0.79
C ILE A 305 -0.07 6.35 1.31
N SER A 306 -0.48 5.53 2.28
CA SER A 306 0.43 4.53 2.84
C SER A 306 0.75 3.40 1.85
N GLY A 307 1.85 3.57 1.11
CA GLY A 307 2.35 2.59 0.15
C GLY A 307 2.70 1.24 0.79
N HIS A 308 3.09 1.23 2.06
CA HIS A 308 3.36 0.00 2.82
C HIS A 308 2.07 -0.78 3.11
N VAL A 309 1.03 -0.10 3.60
CA VAL A 309 -0.28 -0.72 3.84
C VAL A 309 -0.85 -1.26 2.52
N PHE A 310 -0.74 -0.48 1.45
CA PHE A 310 -1.13 -0.90 0.11
C PHE A 310 -0.39 -2.16 -0.36
N LEU A 311 0.93 -2.05 -0.51
CA LEU A 311 1.73 -3.04 -1.25
C LEU A 311 1.85 -4.37 -0.50
N LEU A 312 2.00 -4.32 0.83
CA LEU A 312 2.15 -5.53 1.65
C LEU A 312 0.84 -6.30 1.77
N THR A 313 -0.29 -5.60 1.86
CA THR A 313 -1.61 -6.24 1.90
C THR A 313 -1.93 -6.91 0.57
N MET A 314 -1.79 -6.19 -0.54
CA MET A 314 -2.03 -6.76 -1.87
C MET A 314 -1.09 -7.93 -2.16
N SER A 315 0.20 -7.82 -1.82
CA SER A 315 1.18 -8.91 -1.95
C SER A 315 0.81 -10.13 -1.12
N SER A 316 0.32 -9.93 0.11
CA SER A 316 -0.11 -11.03 0.98
C SER A 316 -1.30 -11.79 0.38
N MET A 317 -2.27 -11.07 -0.18
CA MET A 317 -3.42 -11.69 -0.87
C MET A 317 -3.00 -12.48 -2.11
N LEU A 318 -2.07 -11.91 -2.89
CA LEU A 318 -1.54 -12.52 -4.11
C LEU A 318 -0.74 -13.79 -3.80
N ILE A 319 0.15 -13.75 -2.82
CA ILE A 319 0.93 -14.92 -2.38
C ILE A 319 0.02 -15.98 -1.77
N LEU A 320 -0.98 -15.59 -0.97
CA LEU A 320 -1.88 -16.55 -0.32
C LEU A 320 -2.67 -17.35 -1.37
N ASP A 321 -3.16 -16.71 -2.43
CA ASP A 321 -3.83 -17.40 -3.55
C ASP A 321 -2.94 -18.51 -4.14
N LEU A 322 -1.65 -18.21 -4.29
CA LEU A 322 -0.65 -19.11 -4.86
C LEU A 322 -0.33 -20.30 -3.95
N VAL A 323 -0.11 -20.06 -2.65
CA VAL A 323 0.38 -21.10 -1.72
C VAL A 323 -0.72 -21.82 -0.95
N TRP A 324 -1.97 -21.34 -1.00
CA TRP A 324 -3.08 -21.91 -0.23
C TRP A 324 -3.30 -23.42 -0.47
N PRO A 325 -3.26 -23.96 -1.70
CA PRO A 325 -3.47 -25.40 -1.91
C PRO A 325 -2.43 -26.26 -1.17
N GLY A 326 -1.15 -25.88 -1.24
CA GLY A 326 -0.07 -26.56 -0.52
C GLY A 326 -0.21 -26.39 1.00
N PHE A 327 -0.51 -25.17 1.45
CA PHE A 327 -0.69 -24.88 2.88
C PHE A 327 -1.88 -25.67 3.46
N LYS A 328 -2.98 -25.77 2.71
CA LYS A 328 -4.14 -26.59 3.10
C LYS A 328 -3.77 -28.06 3.31
N ARG A 329 -2.94 -28.64 2.44
CA ARG A 329 -2.45 -30.01 2.59
C ARG A 329 -1.58 -30.19 3.85
N ILE A 330 -0.80 -29.18 4.22
CA ILE A 330 0.01 -29.17 5.46
C ILE A 330 -0.90 -29.19 6.68
N ILE A 331 -1.86 -28.26 6.78
CA ILE A 331 -2.75 -28.16 7.95
C ILE A 331 -3.69 -29.37 8.08
N ASP A 332 -4.08 -29.99 6.97
CA ASP A 332 -4.91 -31.20 6.97
C ASP A 332 -4.10 -32.49 7.32
N GLY A 333 -2.81 -32.37 7.65
CA GLY A 333 -1.93 -33.51 7.96
C GLY A 333 -1.54 -34.35 6.74
N LYS A 334 -1.84 -33.89 5.52
CA LYS A 334 -1.60 -34.59 4.24
C LYS A 334 -0.28 -34.20 3.58
N ALA A 335 0.67 -33.69 4.37
CA ALA A 335 1.97 -33.23 3.89
C ALA A 335 2.88 -34.36 3.40
N GLN A 336 2.66 -35.61 3.81
CA GLN A 336 3.50 -36.75 3.42
C GLN A 336 3.51 -36.97 1.89
N GLY A 337 2.41 -36.68 1.20
CA GLY A 337 2.31 -36.82 -0.27
C GLY A 337 2.79 -35.61 -1.07
N MET A 338 3.43 -34.62 -0.45
CA MET A 338 4.02 -33.47 -1.15
C MET A 338 5.51 -33.69 -1.39
N GLU A 339 5.97 -33.27 -2.58
CA GLU A 339 7.40 -33.19 -2.87
C GLU A 339 8.07 -32.15 -1.95
N LEU A 340 9.37 -32.32 -1.69
CA LEU A 340 10.15 -31.36 -0.90
C LEU A 340 10.08 -29.94 -1.49
N GLY A 341 10.11 -29.82 -2.83
CA GLY A 341 9.99 -28.53 -3.51
C GLY A 341 8.68 -27.80 -3.20
N GLU A 342 7.54 -28.50 -3.25
CA GLU A 342 6.21 -27.95 -2.91
C GLU A 342 6.15 -27.47 -1.46
N LYS A 343 6.72 -28.25 -0.53
CA LYS A 343 6.78 -27.92 0.90
C LYS A 343 7.60 -26.65 1.13
N LEU A 344 8.80 -26.57 0.54
CA LEU A 344 9.69 -25.42 0.69
C LEU A 344 9.09 -24.17 0.06
N ALA A 345 8.51 -24.27 -1.13
CA ALA A 345 7.86 -23.14 -1.80
C ALA A 345 6.64 -22.62 -1.00
N THR A 346 5.81 -23.53 -0.49
CA THR A 346 4.66 -23.18 0.37
C THR A 346 5.13 -22.53 1.66
N GLY A 347 6.13 -23.13 2.34
CA GLY A 347 6.70 -22.59 3.57
C GLY A 347 7.32 -21.21 3.37
N PHE A 348 8.06 -21.01 2.28
CA PHE A 348 8.65 -19.71 1.93
C PHE A 348 7.58 -18.64 1.71
N GLY A 349 6.54 -18.91 0.93
CA GLY A 349 5.44 -17.96 0.72
C GLY A 349 4.69 -17.62 2.01
N MET A 350 4.39 -18.60 2.86
CA MET A 350 3.77 -18.36 4.16
C MET A 350 4.68 -17.55 5.10
N GLY A 351 5.99 -17.79 5.08
CA GLY A 351 6.98 -17.01 5.82
C GLY A 351 7.01 -15.54 5.38
N VAL A 352 6.93 -15.29 4.07
CA VAL A 352 6.83 -13.93 3.51
C VAL A 352 5.52 -13.25 3.92
N ILE A 353 4.38 -13.94 3.90
CA ILE A 353 3.10 -13.39 4.39
C ILE A 353 3.18 -13.03 5.88
N ALA A 354 3.79 -13.89 6.71
CA ALA A 354 3.97 -13.62 8.13
C ALA A 354 4.86 -12.39 8.36
N LEU A 355 5.95 -12.26 7.58
CA LEU A 355 6.82 -11.09 7.61
C LEU A 355 6.09 -9.81 7.16
N TRP A 356 5.24 -9.87 6.12
CA TRP A 356 4.38 -8.76 5.71
C TRP A 356 3.40 -8.34 6.78
N THR A 357 2.76 -9.29 7.44
CA THR A 357 1.85 -9.01 8.56
C THR A 357 2.61 -8.34 9.72
N PHE A 358 3.83 -8.79 10.02
CA PHE A 358 4.68 -8.16 11.03
C PHE A 358 5.06 -6.72 10.64
N ILE A 359 5.53 -6.48 9.42
CA ILE A 359 5.92 -5.13 8.96
C ILE A 359 4.69 -4.21 8.90
N LEU A 360 3.52 -4.71 8.50
CA LEU A 360 2.25 -3.99 8.55
C LEU A 360 1.90 -3.57 9.98
N SER A 361 2.09 -4.45 10.97
CA SER A 361 1.87 -4.08 12.37
C SER A 361 2.76 -2.92 12.80
N LYS A 362 4.05 -2.91 12.42
CA LYS A 362 4.97 -1.81 12.74
C LYS A 362 4.63 -0.54 11.98
N THR A 363 4.15 -0.67 10.74
CA THR A 363 3.62 0.45 9.95
C THR A 363 2.42 1.07 10.64
N ALA A 364 1.46 0.26 11.09
CA ALA A 364 0.26 0.72 11.78
C ALA A 364 0.58 1.44 13.12
N LEU A 365 1.62 1.01 13.82
CA LEU A 365 2.04 1.60 15.10
C LEU A 365 2.83 2.91 14.97
N TYR A 366 3.77 3.02 14.02
CA TYR A 366 4.79 4.10 14.05
C TYR A 366 4.77 5.06 12.86
N PHE A 367 4.10 4.70 11.77
CA PHE A 367 4.13 5.46 10.53
C PHE A 367 2.73 5.84 10.10
N HIS A 368 2.61 6.94 9.35
CA HIS A 368 1.38 7.42 8.72
C HIS A 368 0.23 7.82 9.67
N THR A 369 -0.60 8.72 9.19
CA THR A 369 -1.86 9.07 9.86
C THR A 369 -2.93 7.99 9.65
N VAL A 370 -4.05 8.10 10.38
CA VAL A 370 -5.22 7.20 10.22
C VAL A 370 -5.73 7.22 8.78
N LEU A 371 -5.87 8.41 8.19
CA LEU A 371 -6.42 8.59 6.85
C LEU A 371 -5.49 7.98 5.78
N GLU A 372 -4.18 8.18 5.92
CA GLU A 372 -3.16 7.62 5.02
C GLU A 372 -3.15 6.08 5.03
N LYS A 373 -3.33 5.47 6.20
CA LYS A 373 -3.48 4.01 6.34
C LYS A 373 -4.76 3.51 5.68
N THR A 374 -5.89 4.19 5.92
CA THR A 374 -7.20 3.83 5.35
C THR A 374 -7.17 3.89 3.82
N THR A 375 -6.62 4.95 3.23
CA THR A 375 -6.50 5.07 1.77
C THR A 375 -5.59 3.99 1.18
N GLY A 376 -4.45 3.69 1.82
CA GLY A 376 -3.60 2.56 1.42
C GLY A 376 -4.33 1.22 1.46
N MET A 377 -5.16 0.98 2.49
CA MET A 377 -5.97 -0.23 2.64
C MET A 377 -7.03 -0.37 1.54
N ILE A 378 -7.74 0.72 1.23
CA ILE A 378 -8.75 0.73 0.15
C ILE A 378 -8.11 0.36 -1.19
N ILE A 379 -6.95 0.96 -1.51
CA ILE A 379 -6.23 0.67 -2.75
C ILE A 379 -5.75 -0.78 -2.79
N ALA A 380 -5.32 -1.36 -1.66
CA ALA A 380 -4.97 -2.79 -1.59
C ALA A 380 -6.16 -3.69 -1.92
N ILE A 381 -7.34 -3.37 -1.39
CA ILE A 381 -8.57 -4.14 -1.63
C ILE A 381 -8.96 -4.04 -3.10
N ILE A 382 -8.93 -2.84 -3.69
CA ILE A 382 -9.22 -2.63 -5.12
C ILE A 382 -8.26 -3.45 -5.98
N GLY A 383 -6.94 -3.37 -5.72
CA GLY A 383 -5.95 -4.16 -6.45
C GLY A 383 -6.16 -5.66 -6.30
N THR A 384 -6.55 -6.11 -5.11
CA THR A 384 -6.87 -7.52 -4.83
C THR A 384 -8.07 -8.03 -5.61
N VAL A 385 -9.17 -7.28 -5.57
CA VAL A 385 -10.38 -7.60 -6.33
C VAL A 385 -10.07 -7.59 -7.83
N LEU A 386 -9.30 -6.60 -8.30
CA LEU A 386 -8.94 -6.46 -9.71
C LEU A 386 -8.16 -7.67 -10.23
N PHE A 387 -7.06 -8.07 -9.58
CA PHE A 387 -6.29 -9.21 -10.09
C PHE A 387 -7.08 -10.51 -9.99
N GLN A 388 -7.95 -10.67 -8.96
CA GLN A 388 -8.79 -11.86 -8.86
C GLN A 388 -9.86 -11.93 -9.94
N TYR A 389 -10.51 -10.80 -10.21
CA TYR A 389 -11.47 -10.69 -11.28
C TYR A 389 -10.86 -11.05 -12.64
N VAL A 390 -9.73 -10.43 -12.99
CA VAL A 390 -9.03 -10.72 -14.26
C VAL A 390 -8.55 -12.17 -14.32
N GLY A 391 -8.03 -12.70 -13.21
CA GLY A 391 -7.63 -14.11 -13.12
C GLY A 391 -8.78 -15.09 -13.30
N SER A 392 -10.00 -14.73 -12.89
CA SER A 392 -11.21 -15.54 -13.04
C SER A 392 -11.73 -15.61 -14.48
N ILE A 393 -11.46 -14.60 -15.30
CA ILE A 393 -11.82 -14.59 -16.73
C ILE A 393 -10.97 -15.59 -17.53
N VAL A 394 -9.75 -15.86 -17.07
CA VAL A 394 -8.76 -16.69 -17.78
C VAL A 394 -8.77 -18.15 -17.30
N TYR A 395 -9.35 -18.42 -16.13
CA TYR A 395 -9.54 -19.75 -15.60
C TYR A 395 -10.67 -20.45 -16.36
#